data_AF-A0A939VSV4-F1
#
_entry.id   AF-A0A939VSV4-F1
#
_cell.length_a   1.000
_cell.length_b   1.000
_cell.length_c   1.000
_cell.angle_alpha   90.00
_cell.angle_beta   90.00
_cell.angle_gamma   90.00
#
_symmetry.space_group_name_H-M   'P 1'
#
loop_
_entity.id
_entity.type
_entity.pdbx_description
1 polymer ?
#
loop_
_entity_poly.entity_id
_entity_poly.type
_entity_poly.pdbx_seq_one_letter_code
_entity_poly.pdbx_strand_id
1 'polypeptide(L)' 'GNNNINDYDGDGYTPLHRAVRAKNLQVVKLLVEHGANINLVVEEENKTALDLAKEEKLHEIAKYLKAHGAAGNRK' A
#
# COMPACT_ATOMS: atom_id res chain seq x y z
N GLY A 1 -12.87 -6.88 -16.85
CA GLY A 1 -12.12 -7.51 -15.74
C GLY A 1 -12.55 -6.81 -14.47
N ASN A 2 -12.79 -7.55 -13.39
CA ASN A 2 -13.07 -6.95 -12.09
C ASN A 2 -11.87 -6.09 -11.68
N ASN A 3 -12.09 -4.78 -11.48
CA ASN A 3 -11.10 -3.84 -10.95
C ASN A 3 -11.36 -3.70 -9.45
N ASN A 4 -11.18 -4.78 -8.66
CA ASN A 4 -11.32 -4.66 -7.22
C ASN A 4 -10.13 -3.84 -6.67
N ILE A 5 -10.40 -2.97 -5.70
CA ILE A 5 -9.38 -2.14 -5.05
C ILE A 5 -8.31 -2.96 -4.30
N ASN A 6 -8.59 -4.24 -4.07
CA ASN A 6 -7.73 -5.19 -3.37
C ASN A 6 -7.17 -6.31 -4.25
N ASP A 7 -7.49 -6.34 -5.55
CA ASP A 7 -6.93 -7.36 -6.45
C ASP A 7 -5.44 -7.10 -6.66
N TYR A 8 -4.68 -8.18 -6.82
CA TYR A 8 -3.29 -8.11 -7.23
C TYR A 8 -3.20 -7.98 -8.74
N ASP A 9 -2.29 -7.13 -9.21
CA ASP A 9 -1.92 -7.08 -10.62
C ASP A 9 -0.97 -8.23 -11.00
N GLY A 10 -0.53 -8.25 -12.26
CA GLY A 10 0.32 -9.31 -12.80
C GLY A 10 1.68 -9.47 -12.12
N ASP A 11 2.13 -8.48 -11.35
CA ASP A 11 3.38 -8.54 -10.58
C ASP A 11 3.12 -8.76 -9.08
N GLY A 12 1.89 -9.11 -8.68
CA GLY A 12 1.55 -9.35 -7.27
C GLY A 12 1.40 -8.08 -6.43
N TYR A 13 1.16 -6.92 -7.05
CA TYR A 13 0.93 -5.66 -6.33
C TYR A 13 -0.55 -5.29 -6.31
N THR A 14 -1.04 -4.84 -5.15
CA THR A 14 -2.36 -4.20 -5.08
C THR A 14 -2.29 -2.74 -5.57
N PRO A 15 -3.42 -2.11 -5.94
CA PRO A 15 -3.48 -0.69 -6.27
C PRO A 15 -2.81 0.21 -5.20
N LEU A 16 -2.97 -0.12 -3.92
CA LEU A 16 -2.36 0.64 -2.83
C LEU A 16 -0.83 0.56 -2.86
N HIS A 17 -0.26 -0.62 -3.11
CA HIS A 17 1.19 -0.75 -3.23
C HIS A 17 1.73 0.04 -4.43
N ARG A 18 1.03 0.02 -5.57
CA ARG A 18 1.41 0.82 -6.74
C ARG A 18 1.38 2.32 -6.45
N ALA A 19 0.38 2.79 -5.72
CA ALA A 19 0.30 4.20 -5.31
C ALA A 19 1.49 4.62 -4.44
N VAL A 20 1.94 3.75 -3.53
CA VAL A 20 3.14 3.96 -2.71
C VAL A 20 4.40 4.01 -3.58
N ARG A 21 4.61 3.04 -4.49
CA ARG A 21 5.76 3.02 -5.41
C ARG A 21 5.78 4.21 -6.38
N ALA A 22 4.60 4.69 -6.76
CA ALA A 22 4.44 5.92 -7.54
C ALA A 22 4.68 7.20 -6.71
N LYS A 23 4.92 7.07 -5.40
CA LYS A 23 5.14 8.17 -4.44
C LYS A 23 3.98 9.18 -4.41
N ASN A 24 2.78 8.72 -4.74
CA ASN A 24 1.62 9.58 -4.91
C ASN A 24 0.71 9.53 -3.69
N LEU A 25 0.94 10.42 -2.74
CA LEU A 25 0.15 10.51 -1.51
C LEU A 25 -1.35 10.71 -1.78
N GLN A 26 -1.73 11.43 -2.84
CA GLN A 26 -3.15 11.68 -3.11
C GLN A 26 -3.87 10.40 -3.54
N VAL A 27 -3.22 9.57 -4.38
CA VAL A 27 -3.78 8.27 -4.76
C VAL A 27 -3.78 7.31 -3.57
N VAL A 28 -2.75 7.33 -2.72
CA VAL A 28 -2.74 6.56 -1.47
C VAL A 28 -3.95 6.91 -0.60
N LYS A 29 -4.22 8.21 -0.38
CA LYS A 29 -5.37 8.67 0.39
C LYS A 29 -6.68 8.21 -0.22
N LEU A 30 -6.85 8.43 -1.52
CA LEU A 30 -8.06 8.04 -2.24
C LEU A 30 -8.35 6.55 -2.07
N LEU A 31 -7.35 5.69 -2.23
CA LEU A 31 -7.51 4.24 -2.10
C LEU A 31 -7.89 3.82 -0.68
N VAL A 32 -7.21 4.37 0.34
CA VAL A 32 -7.53 4.09 1.75
C VAL A 32 -8.95 4.55 2.09
N GLU A 33 -9.35 5.73 1.64
CA GLU A 33 -10.71 6.28 1.84
C GLU A 33 -11.78 5.44 1.13
N HIS A 34 -11.44 4.77 0.03
CA HIS A 34 -12.33 3.87 -0.71
C HIS A 34 -12.29 2.41 -0.21
N GLY A 35 -11.67 2.15 0.95
CA GLY A 35 -11.70 0.84 1.59
C GLY A 35 -10.66 -0.16 1.07
N ALA A 36 -9.55 0.33 0.51
CA ALA A 36 -8.39 -0.53 0.24
C ALA A 36 -7.93 -1.21 1.54
N ASN A 37 -7.70 -2.52 1.49
CA ASN A 37 -7.15 -3.28 2.58
C ASN A 37 -5.67 -2.90 2.76
N ILE A 38 -5.42 -2.11 3.79
CA ILE A 38 -4.14 -1.45 4.05
C ILE A 38 -3.00 -2.40 4.46
N ASN A 39 -3.33 -3.64 4.86
CA ASN A 39 -2.40 -4.62 5.40
C ASN A 39 -2.16 -5.82 4.46
N LEU A 40 -2.61 -5.75 3.20
CA LEU A 40 -2.21 -6.75 2.20
C LEU A 40 -0.70 -6.70 1.99
N VAL A 41 -0.12 -7.86 1.66
CA VAL A 41 1.30 -8.02 1.39
C VAL A 41 1.51 -8.26 -0.09
N VAL A 42 2.54 -7.68 -0.68
CA VAL A 42 3.00 -8.12 -2.01
C VAL A 42 3.60 -9.51 -1.89
N GLU A 43 3.21 -10.43 -2.78
CA GLU A 43 3.58 -11.84 -2.66
C GLU A 43 5.10 -12.04 -2.82
N GLU A 44 5.73 -11.35 -3.77
CA GLU A 44 7.15 -11.55 -4.09
C GLU A 44 8.10 -11.05 -2.99
N GLU A 45 7.77 -9.91 -2.36
CA GLU A 45 8.65 -9.28 -1.37
C GLU A 45 8.19 -9.48 0.08
N ASN A 46 6.98 -10.01 0.29
CA ASN A 46 6.33 -10.15 1.59
C ASN A 46 6.26 -8.81 2.36
N LYS A 47 5.94 -7.70 1.66
CA LYS A 47 5.90 -6.34 2.19
C LYS A 47 4.50 -5.75 2.14
N THR A 48 4.11 -5.00 3.15
CA THR A 48 2.92 -4.15 3.09
C THR A 48 3.21 -2.82 2.40
N ALA A 49 2.15 -2.05 2.09
CA ALA A 49 2.26 -0.66 1.66
C ALA A 49 3.08 0.21 2.65
N LEU A 50 2.99 -0.06 3.96
CA LEU A 50 3.77 0.66 4.97
C LEU A 50 5.25 0.28 4.94
N ASP A 51 5.58 -0.99 4.67
CA ASP A 51 6.98 -1.42 4.58
C ASP A 51 7.67 -0.79 3.38
N LEU A 52 7.02 -0.78 2.21
CA LEU A 52 7.50 -0.08 1.01
C LEU A 52 7.74 1.42 1.30
N ALA A 53 6.79 2.08 1.95
CA ALA A 53 6.91 3.51 2.26
C ALA A 53 8.10 3.79 3.21
N LYS A 54 8.40 2.90 4.15
CA LYS A 54 9.56 3.05 5.06
C LYS A 54 10.88 2.83 4.35
N GLU A 55 10.99 1.78 3.53
CA GLU A 55 12.20 1.46 2.77
C GLU A 55 12.58 2.59 1.81
N GLU A 56 11.58 3.16 1.14
CA GLU A 56 11.77 4.30 0.23
C GLU A 56 11.84 5.66 0.94
N LYS A 57 11.78 5.70 2.28
CA LYS A 57 11.82 6.91 3.12
C LYS A 57 10.71 7.93 2.78
N LEU A 58 9.53 7.44 2.40
CA LEU A 58 8.34 8.24 2.08
C LEU A 58 7.60 8.63 3.37
N HIS A 59 8.18 9.55 4.13
CA HIS A 59 7.73 9.91 5.49
C HIS A 59 6.23 10.26 5.59
N GLU A 60 5.71 11.08 4.68
CA GLU A 60 4.30 11.50 4.70
C GLU A 60 3.34 10.36 4.39
N ILE A 61 3.68 9.49 3.43
CA ILE A 61 2.89 8.30 3.09
C ILE A 61 2.92 7.32 4.26
N ALA A 62 4.10 7.05 4.83
CA ALA A 62 4.24 6.15 5.98
C ALA A 62 3.46 6.66 7.20
N LYS A 63 3.50 7.97 7.47
CA LYS A 63 2.74 8.60 8.54
C LYS A 63 1.24 8.47 8.31
N TYR A 64 0.77 8.74 7.09
CA TYR A 64 -0.64 8.60 6.74
C TYR A 64 -1.12 7.14 6.89
N LEU A 65 -0.41 6.18 6.31
CA LEU A 65 -0.74 4.76 6.40
C LEU A 65 -0.80 4.29 7.86
N LYS A 66 0.22 4.64 8.67
CA LYS A 66 0.24 4.30 10.10
C LYS A 66 -0.92 4.91 10.89
N ALA A 67 -1.30 6.15 10.57
CA ALA A 67 -2.46 6.81 11.19
C ALA A 67 -3.79 6.11 10.86
N HIS A 68 -3.85 5.36 9.75
CA HIS A 68 -5.02 4.60 9.30
C HIS A 68 -4.92 3.10 9.64
N GLY A 69 -4.06 2.74 10.60
CA GLY A 69 -3.98 1.37 11.12
C GLY A 69 -3.11 0.42 10.29
N ALA A 70 -2.29 0.93 9.36
CA ALA A 70 -1.30 0.10 8.69
C ALA A 70 -0.28 -0.44 9.70
N ALA A 71 -0.10 -1.75 9.69
CA ALA A 71 0.99 -2.43 10.38
C ALA A 71 2.05 -2.82 9.35
N GLY A 72 3.32 -2.71 9.74
CA GLY A 72 4.38 -3.34 8.94
C GLY A 72 4.26 -4.85 9.07
N ASN A 73 4.69 -5.58 8.05
CA ASN A 73 4.74 -7.03 8.16
C ASN A 73 5.74 -7.40 9.26
N ARG A 74 5.29 -8.26 10.19
CA ARG A 74 6.14 -8.79 11.24
C ARG A 74 6.71 -10.10 10.70
N LYS A 75 8.03 -10.13 10.46
CA LYS A 75 8.76 -11.35 10.10
C LYS A 75 8.49 -12.47 11.09
#